data_AF-A0A1Q5RS87-F1
#
_entry.id   AF-A0A1Q5RS87-F1
#
_cell.length_a   1.000
_cell.length_b   1.000
_cell.length_c   1.000
_cell.angle_alpha   90.00
_cell.angle_beta   90.00
_cell.angle_gamma   90.00
#
_symmetry.space_group_name_H-M   'P 1'
#
loop_
_entity.id
_entity.type
_entity.pdbx_description
1 polymer ?
#
loop_
_entity_poly.entity_id
_entity_poly.type
_entity_poly.pdbx_seq_one_letter_code
_entity_poly.pdbx_strand_id
1 'polypeptide(L)'
;MYVILTSKDGLFRTEIVDGLRPLASYDYLFYGTKKATFVIAELLKETKIKVIDEAWSPPIVNQVPSKFLEKFATPELAYRELEHLTTFGHMDTKLRKS
;
A
#
# COMPACT_ATOMS: atom_id res chain seq x y z
N MET A 1 -6.93 -4.23 13.56
CA MET A 1 -7.22 -4.46 12.12
C MET A 1 -6.02 -3.99 11.33
N TYR A 2 -5.80 -4.56 10.15
CA TYR A 2 -4.66 -4.24 9.30
C TYR A 2 -5.15 -3.74 7.95
N VAL A 3 -4.39 -2.85 7.33
CA VAL A 3 -4.67 -2.25 6.03
C VAL A 3 -3.43 -2.33 5.15
N ILE A 4 -3.66 -2.28 3.83
CA ILE A 4 -2.60 -2.19 2.83
C ILE A 4 -2.61 -0.77 2.28
N LEU A 5 -1.48 -0.10 2.37
CA LEU A 5 -1.24 1.16 1.67
C LEU A 5 -0.43 0.87 0.41
N THR A 6 -0.69 1.62 -0.65
CA THR A 6 0.00 1.48 -1.93
C THR A 6 0.60 2.81 -2.33
N SER A 7 1.84 2.79 -2.79
CA SER A 7 2.49 3.90 -3.46
C SER A 7 2.99 3.43 -4.82
N LYS A 8 2.82 4.24 -5.86
CA LYS A 8 3.36 4.01 -7.20
C LYS A 8 4.27 5.18 -7.55
N ASP A 9 5.56 4.91 -7.65
CA ASP A 9 6.60 5.91 -7.93
C ASP A 9 6.22 6.76 -9.15
N GLY A 10 6.20 8.08 -8.99
CA GLY A 10 5.88 9.03 -10.05
C GLY A 10 4.39 9.17 -10.40
N LEU A 11 3.50 8.45 -9.71
CA LEU A 11 2.05 8.59 -9.86
C LEU A 11 1.41 9.09 -8.57
N PHE A 12 1.56 8.34 -7.48
CA PHE A 12 1.07 8.76 -6.18
C PHE A 12 1.78 8.04 -5.05
N ARG A 13 1.82 8.66 -3.88
CA ARG A 13 2.28 8.01 -2.65
C ARG A 13 1.29 8.16 -1.51
N THR A 14 1.21 7.14 -0.68
CA THR A 14 0.52 7.19 0.61
C THR A 14 1.53 7.48 1.72
N GLU A 15 1.17 8.34 2.66
CA GLU A 15 1.99 8.61 3.84
C GLU A 15 1.43 7.91 5.09
N ILE A 16 2.34 7.42 5.95
CA ILE A 16 1.98 6.98 7.30
C ILE A 16 1.59 8.21 8.10
N VAL A 17 0.41 8.15 8.70
CA VAL A 17 -0.17 9.22 9.52
C VAL A 17 -0.44 8.72 10.93
N ASP A 18 -0.74 9.64 11.84
CA ASP A 18 -1.23 9.28 13.15
C ASP A 18 -2.49 8.38 13.06
N GLY A 19 -2.51 7.31 13.86
CA GLY A 19 -3.49 6.24 13.79
C GLY A 19 -3.11 5.04 12.93
N LEU A 20 -1.95 5.06 12.27
CA LEU A 20 -1.38 3.90 11.59
C LEU A 20 -0.01 3.53 12.19
N ARG A 21 0.21 2.23 12.38
CA ARG A 21 1.52 1.66 12.72
C ARG A 21 2.01 0.77 11.59
N PRO A 22 3.04 1.17 10.81
CA PRO A 22 3.60 0.33 9.76
C PRO A 22 4.24 -0.93 10.36
N LEU A 23 4.04 -2.08 9.71
CA LEU A 23 4.56 -3.37 10.17
C LEU A 23 5.55 -3.98 9.18
N ALA A 24 5.25 -3.86 7.89
CA ALA A 24 6.11 -4.37 6.83
C ALA A 24 5.88 -3.59 5.53
N SER A 25 6.95 -3.45 4.76
CA SER A 25 6.93 -2.86 3.43
C SER A 25 7.42 -3.88 2.41
N TYR A 26 6.82 -3.86 1.22
CA TYR A 26 7.13 -4.75 0.12
C TYR A 26 7.18 -3.99 -1.19
N ASP A 27 8.27 -4.13 -1.94
CA ASP A 27 8.34 -3.73 -3.34
C ASP A 27 7.67 -4.79 -4.20
N TYR A 28 6.73 -4.36 -5.04
CA TYR A 28 6.19 -5.17 -6.11
C TYR A 28 7.04 -5.02 -7.36
N LEU A 29 7.67 -6.12 -7.77
CA LEU A 29 8.48 -6.23 -8.96
C LEU A 29 7.69 -6.98 -10.05
N PHE A 30 7.56 -6.35 -11.21
CA PHE A 30 7.01 -6.97 -12.42
C PHE A 30 8.14 -7.10 -13.44
N TYR A 31 8.52 -8.32 -13.80
CA TYR A 31 9.69 -8.62 -14.64
C TYR A 31 10.95 -7.87 -14.15
N GLY A 32 11.23 -7.93 -12.85
CA GLY A 32 12.37 -7.28 -12.20
C GLY A 32 12.25 -5.75 -12.02
N THR A 33 11.24 -5.11 -12.59
CA THR A 33 11.03 -3.66 -12.47
C THR A 33 10.07 -3.35 -11.33
N LYS A 34 10.47 -2.48 -10.39
CA LYS A 34 9.58 -2.01 -9.33
C LYS A 34 8.40 -1.23 -9.93
N LYS A 35 7.18 -1.64 -9.59
CA LYS A 35 5.92 -1.01 -10.03
C LYS A 35 5.18 -0.29 -8.91
N ALA A 36 5.32 -0.77 -7.68
CA ALA A 36 4.69 -0.19 -6.51
C ALA A 36 5.46 -0.58 -5.25
N THR A 37 5.22 0.18 -4.18
CA THR A 37 5.55 -0.23 -2.81
C THR A 37 4.24 -0.39 -2.05
N PHE A 38 4.10 -1.52 -1.37
CA PHE A 38 2.99 -1.83 -0.49
C PHE A 38 3.43 -1.77 0.96
N VAL A 39 2.64 -1.15 1.83
CA VAL A 39 2.87 -1.14 3.26
C VAL A 39 1.70 -1.78 3.97
N ILE A 40 1.97 -2.87 4.70
CA ILE A 40 1.02 -3.42 5.66
C ILE A 40 1.15 -2.62 6.95
N ALA A 41 0.06 -1.99 7.38
CA ALA A 41 0.00 -1.21 8.60
C ALA A 41 -1.17 -1.67 9.49
N GLU A 42 -0.97 -1.59 10.79
CA GLU A 42 -2.04 -1.72 11.76
C GLU A 42 -2.79 -0.41 11.90
N LEU A 43 -4.12 -0.49 11.84
CA LEU A 43 -5.03 0.63 12.08
C LEU A 43 -5.33 0.72 13.57
N LEU A 44 -4.75 1.72 14.24
CA LEU A 44 -4.88 1.96 15.67
C LEU A 44 -6.18 2.72 16.01
N LYS A 45 -6.62 3.58 15.10
CA LYS A 45 -7.88 4.34 15.17
C LYS A 45 -8.33 4.71 13.77
N GLU A 46 -9.63 4.99 13.60
CA GLU A 46 -10.11 5.58 12.34
C GLU A 46 -9.40 6.92 12.08
N THR A 47 -8.86 7.07 10.88
CA THR A 47 -8.02 8.21 10.49
C THR A 47 -8.24 8.54 9.01
N LYS A 48 -7.60 9.60 8.51
CA LYS A 48 -7.59 9.93 7.09
C LYS A 48 -6.18 9.76 6.53
N ILE A 49 -6.04 8.87 5.56
CA ILE A 49 -4.77 8.58 4.92
C ILE A 49 -4.48 9.68 3.92
N LYS A 50 -3.24 10.19 3.96
CA LYS A 50 -2.79 11.19 3.02
C LYS A 50 -2.31 10.50 1.75
N VAL A 51 -2.98 10.78 0.63
CA VAL A 51 -2.61 10.33 -0.71
C VAL A 51 -2.12 11.56 -1.47
N ILE A 52 -0.86 11.56 -1.86
CA ILE A 52 -0.23 12.64 -2.61
C ILE A 52 -0.15 12.18 -4.05
N ASP A 53 -0.87 12.85 -4.94
CA ASP A 53 -0.79 12.66 -6.38
C ASP A 53 0.44 13.42 -6.91
N GLU A 54 1.45 12.66 -7.34
CA GLU A 54 2.75 13.15 -7.78
C GLU A 54 2.78 13.43 -9.29
N ALA A 55 1.70 13.12 -10.02
CA ALA A 55 1.61 13.41 -11.46
C ALA A 55 1.36 14.90 -11.76
N TRP A 56 1.03 15.71 -10.75
CA TRP A 56 0.76 17.15 -10.86
C TRP A 56 1.87 18.01 -10.25
N SER A 57 2.01 19.24 -10.76
CA SER A 57 2.92 20.25 -10.20
C SER A 57 2.16 21.56 -9.97
N PRO A 58 1.88 21.95 -8.71
CA PRO A 58 2.26 21.27 -7.47
C PRO A 58 1.47 19.95 -7.24
N PRO A 59 2.02 19.01 -6.43
CA PRO A 59 1.32 17.77 -6.08
C PRO A 59 -0.03 18.03 -5.40
N ILE A 60 -1.03 17.22 -5.73
CA ILE A 60 -2.37 17.32 -5.13
C ILE A 60 -2.41 16.40 -3.90
N VAL A 61 -2.87 16.94 -2.77
CA VAL A 61 -2.98 16.19 -1.51
C VAL A 61 -4.42 15.85 -1.22
N ASN A 62 -4.74 14.56 -1.20
CA ASN A 62 -6.05 14.02 -0.84
C ASN A 62 -6.02 13.37 0.54
N GLN A 63 -7.13 13.48 1.27
CA GLN A 63 -7.32 12.83 2.56
C GLN A 63 -8.43 11.77 2.45
N VAL A 64 -8.04 10.50 2.42
CA VAL A 64 -8.95 9.36 2.23
C VAL A 64 -9.28 8.72 3.58
N PRO A 65 -10.56 8.72 4.02
CA PRO A 65 -10.94 8.05 5.27
C PRO A 65 -10.60 6.56 5.28
N SER A 66 -10.01 6.06 6.38
CA SER A 66 -9.62 4.66 6.56
C SER A 66 -10.76 3.66 6.45
N LYS A 67 -12.01 4.09 6.66
CA LYS A 67 -13.20 3.27 6.46
C LYS A 67 -13.40 2.76 5.02
N PHE A 68 -12.77 3.41 4.03
CA PHE A 68 -12.82 2.98 2.64
C PHE A 68 -11.70 1.98 2.29
N LEU A 69 -10.74 1.78 3.17
CA LEU A 69 -9.71 0.77 2.98
C LEU A 69 -10.27 -0.60 3.35
N GLU A 70 -9.87 -1.61 2.59
CA GLU A 70 -10.07 -2.99 2.97
C GLU A 70 -9.32 -3.30 4.27
N LYS A 71 -9.99 -4.04 5.16
CA LYS A 71 -9.50 -4.31 6.51
C LYS A 71 -9.30 -5.80 6.70
N PHE A 72 -8.12 -6.18 7.17
CA PHE A 72 -7.75 -7.55 7.43
C PHE A 72 -7.71 -7.81 8.94
N ALA A 73 -8.09 -9.03 9.34
CA ALA A 73 -8.08 -9.42 10.74
C ALA A 73 -6.65 -9.62 11.27
N THR A 74 -5.73 -10.07 10.43
CA THR A 74 -4.31 -10.31 10.77
C THR A 74 -3.39 -9.76 9.67
N PRO A 75 -2.11 -9.47 9.96
CA PRO A 75 -1.17 -9.02 8.92
C PRO A 75 -0.87 -10.11 7.89
N GLU A 76 -0.99 -11.39 8.25
CA GLU A 76 -0.84 -12.53 7.33
C GLU A 76 -1.96 -12.56 6.29
N LEU A 77 -3.19 -12.21 6.68
CA LEU A 77 -4.31 -12.10 5.73
C LEU A 77 -4.09 -10.93 4.76
N ALA A 78 -3.60 -9.79 5.24
CA ALA A 78 -3.22 -8.68 4.38
C ALA A 78 -2.10 -9.07 3.40
N TYR A 79 -1.11 -9.84 3.86
CA TYR A 79 -0.04 -10.33 3.00
C TYR A 79 -0.54 -11.31 1.93
N ARG A 80 -1.43 -12.24 2.30
CA ARG A 80 -2.04 -13.16 1.33
C ARG A 80 -2.85 -12.42 0.26
N GLU A 81 -3.53 -11.33 0.64
CA GLU A 81 -4.21 -10.49 -0.34
C GLU A 81 -3.21 -9.80 -1.28
N LEU A 82 -2.07 -9.32 -0.76
CA LEU A 82 -1.00 -8.81 -1.63
C LEU A 82 -0.48 -9.88 -2.62
N GLU A 83 -0.26 -11.12 -2.16
CA GLU A 83 0.16 -12.23 -3.02
C GLU A 83 -0.89 -12.49 -4.12
N HIS A 84 -2.17 -12.49 -3.76
CA HIS A 84 -3.27 -12.67 -4.70
C HIS A 84 -3.36 -11.52 -5.72
N LEU A 85 -3.26 -10.27 -5.27
CA LEU A 85 -3.32 -9.06 -6.11
C LEU A 85 -2.11 -8.90 -7.04
N THR A 86 -1.00 -9.56 -6.75
CA THR A 86 0.24 -9.44 -7.53
C THR A 86 0.54 -10.67 -8.38
N THR A 87 -0.14 -11.79 -8.16
CA THR A 87 0.06 -13.03 -8.93
C THR A 87 -0.95 -13.14 -10.07
N PHE A 88 -0.46 -13.14 -11.31
CA PHE A 88 -1.31 -13.31 -12.50
C PHE A 88 -0.73 -14.36 -13.45
N GLY A 89 -1.34 -15.55 -13.45
CA GLY A 89 -0.98 -16.64 -14.37
C GLY A 89 0.50 -17.01 -14.32
N HIS A 90 1.17 -16.96 -15.46
CA HIS A 90 2.60 -17.28 -15.62
C HIS A 90 3.52 -16.05 -15.65
N MET A 91 3.04 -14.86 -15.26
CA MET A 91 3.84 -13.64 -15.26
C MET A 91 4.91 -13.65 -14.15
N ASP A 92 6.11 -13.15 -14.44
CA ASP A 92 7.17 -12.97 -13.43
C ASP A 92 6.85 -11.79 -12.52
N THR A 93 6.32 -12.10 -11.35
CA THR A 93 5.88 -11.16 -10.32
C THR A 93 6.48 -11.54 -8.99
N LYS A 94 7.00 -10.56 -8.23
CA LYS A 94 7.63 -10.79 -6.93
C LYS A 94 7.27 -9.69 -5.95
N LEU A 95 6.96 -10.09 -4.72
CA LEU A 95 6.93 -9.20 -3.56
C LEU A 95 8.26 -9.34 -2.82
N ARG A 96 9.04 -8.26 -2.77
CA ARG A 96 10.33 -8.21 -2.05
C ARG A 96 10.19 -7.32 -0.83
N LYS A 97 10.47 -7.85 0.36
CA LYS A 97 10.50 -7.04 1.59
C LYS A 97 11.55 -5.92 1.46
N SER A 98 11.17 -4.70 1.80
CA SER A 98 11.98 -3.47 1.70
C SER A 98 12.20 -2.83 3.05
#